data_AF-A0A5P1EL98-F1
#
_entry.id   AF-A0A5P1EL98-F1
#
_cell.length_a   1.000
_cell.length_b   1.000
_cell.length_c   1.000
_cell.angle_alpha   90.00
_cell.angle_beta   90.00
_cell.angle_gamma   90.00
#
_symmetry.space_group_name_H-M   'P 1'
#
loop_
_entity.id
_entity.type
_entity.pdbx_description
1 polymer ?
#
loop_
_entity_poly.entity_id
_entity_poly.type
_entity_poly.pdbx_seq_one_letter_code
_entity_poly.pdbx_strand_id
1 'polypeptide(L)'
;MNKLFESQPQENNQFNSVGARVAEGLPLAVTLSLAFAMKKLMDDKALVRHLFACETMGSSECICTDKMGTLITNHMVVDKIGFLGKKSI
;
A
#
# COMPACT_ATOMS: atom_id res chain seq x y z
N MET A 1 -35.94 4.87 -25.29
CA MET A 1 -35.00 5.31 -24.23
C MET A 1 -33.57 5.36 -24.80
N ASN A 2 -33.38 5.99 -25.96
CA ASN A 2 -32.12 6.07 -26.72
C ASN A 2 -31.98 7.49 -27.29
N LYS A 3 -31.77 8.49 -26.43
CA LYS A 3 -31.53 9.88 -26.84
C LYS A 3 -30.66 10.59 -25.82
N LEU A 4 -29.37 10.30 -25.78
CA LEU A 4 -28.32 11.19 -25.22
C LEU A 4 -26.95 10.88 -25.86
N PHE A 5 -26.90 10.66 -27.17
CA PHE A 5 -25.65 10.56 -27.94
C PHE A 5 -25.80 11.40 -29.22
N GLU A 6 -25.90 12.72 -29.06
CA GLU A 6 -25.86 13.62 -30.21
C GLU A 6 -25.31 14.98 -29.78
N SER A 7 -24.07 15.25 -30.21
CA SER A 7 -23.59 16.50 -30.83
C SER A 7 -22.08 16.64 -30.59
N GLN A 8 -21.29 16.34 -31.62
CA GLN A 8 -19.93 16.85 -31.74
C GLN A 8 -20.03 18.29 -32.26
N PRO A 9 -19.55 19.32 -31.55
CA PRO A 9 -19.29 20.60 -32.18
C PRO A 9 -17.85 20.57 -32.70
N GLN A 10 -17.70 20.43 -34.02
CA GLN A 10 -16.48 20.82 -34.72
C GLN A 10 -16.56 22.31 -35.01
N GLU A 11 -15.57 23.04 -34.48
CA GLU A 11 -14.94 24.27 -34.98
C GLU A 11 -14.63 25.18 -33.80
N ASN A 12 -13.35 25.57 -33.65
CA ASN A 12 -12.79 26.58 -32.76
C ASN A 12 -12.18 26.20 -31.40
N ASN A 13 -11.56 25.02 -31.21
CA ASN A 13 -10.96 24.75 -29.89
C ASN A 13 -9.74 23.82 -29.87
N GLN A 14 -8.56 24.37 -30.19
CA GLN A 14 -7.30 23.75 -29.75
C GLN A 14 -7.25 23.66 -28.20
N PHE A 15 -7.94 24.56 -27.49
CA PHE A 15 -8.00 24.61 -26.02
C PHE A 15 -8.92 23.54 -25.38
N ASN A 16 -10.05 23.13 -25.98
CA ASN A 16 -10.91 22.10 -25.35
C ASN A 16 -10.34 20.67 -25.41
N SER A 17 -9.36 20.41 -26.26
CA SER A 17 -8.69 19.09 -26.29
C SER A 17 -7.76 18.85 -25.10
N VAL A 18 -7.40 19.93 -24.38
CA VAL A 18 -6.54 19.84 -23.20
C VAL A 18 -7.31 19.25 -22.02
N GLY A 19 -8.58 19.64 -21.81
CA GLY A 19 -9.43 19.11 -20.75
C GLY A 19 -9.78 17.62 -20.90
N ALA A 20 -9.81 17.10 -22.12
CA ALA A 20 -10.05 15.68 -22.39
C ALA A 20 -8.77 14.81 -22.27
N ARG A 21 -7.58 15.42 -22.28
CA ARG A 21 -6.28 14.72 -22.14
C ARG A 21 -5.72 14.79 -20.72
N VAL A 22 -6.14 15.79 -19.95
CA VAL A 22 -5.92 15.82 -18.50
C VAL A 22 -6.72 14.66 -17.94
N ALA A 23 -6.03 13.69 -17.35
CA ALA A 23 -6.63 12.48 -16.86
C ALA A 23 -7.42 12.78 -15.56
N GLU A 24 -8.57 13.43 -15.69
CA GLU A 24 -9.49 13.81 -14.60
C GLU A 24 -9.88 12.60 -13.72
N GLY A 25 -9.91 11.39 -14.30
CA GLY A 25 -10.22 10.14 -13.61
C GLY A 25 -9.03 9.32 -13.12
N LEU A 26 -7.80 9.64 -13.53
CA LEU A 26 -6.60 8.88 -13.13
C LEU A 26 -6.29 8.99 -11.64
N PRO A 27 -6.30 10.18 -11.00
CA PRO A 27 -6.07 10.25 -9.55
C PRO A 27 -7.20 9.55 -8.77
N LEU A 28 -8.41 9.51 -9.32
CA LEU A 28 -9.55 8.81 -8.72
C LEU A 28 -9.35 7.29 -8.74
N ALA A 29 -8.93 6.73 -9.88
CA ALA A 29 -8.66 5.29 -10.03
C ALA A 29 -7.53 4.82 -9.11
N VAL A 30 -6.45 5.59 -9.00
CA VAL A 30 -5.32 5.29 -8.11
C VAL A 30 -5.76 5.32 -6.65
N THR A 31 -6.52 6.36 -6.24
CA THR A 31 -7.01 6.50 -4.86
C THR A 31 -7.95 5.37 -4.48
N LEU A 32 -8.87 4.96 -5.35
CA LEU A 32 -9.77 3.82 -5.13
C LEU A 32 -9.00 2.50 -4.96
N SER A 33 -8.01 2.27 -5.83
CA SER A 33 -7.18 1.05 -5.78
C SER A 33 -6.41 0.97 -4.46
N LEU A 34 -5.85 2.10 -4.01
CA LEU A 34 -5.09 2.20 -2.77
C LEU A 34 -5.99 2.07 -1.54
N ALA A 35 -7.17 2.68 -1.55
CA ALA A 35 -8.16 2.55 -0.49
C ALA A 35 -8.64 1.10 -0.32
N PHE A 36 -8.83 0.38 -1.43
CA PHE A 36 -9.15 -1.04 -1.40
C PHE A 36 -8.01 -1.88 -0.81
N ALA A 37 -6.77 -1.64 -1.24
CA ALA A 37 -5.59 -2.30 -0.69
C ALA A 37 -5.45 -2.07 0.82
N MET A 38 -5.72 -0.85 1.30
CA MET A 38 -5.71 -0.52 2.73
C MET A 38 -6.73 -1.29 3.55
N LYS A 39 -7.94 -1.43 3.01
CA LYS A 39 -8.98 -2.22 3.67
C LYS A 39 -8.53 -3.66 3.87
N LYS A 40 -7.92 -4.26 2.84
CA LYS A 40 -7.34 -5.60 2.93
C LYS A 40 -6.20 -5.70 3.93
N LEU A 41 -5.28 -4.73 3.94
CA LEU A 41 -4.17 -4.69 4.90
C LEU A 41 -4.67 -4.55 6.35
N MET A 42 -5.75 -3.82 6.57
CA MET A 42 -6.37 -3.69 7.89
C MET A 42 -6.91 -5.04 8.40
N ASP A 43 -7.50 -5.84 7.51
CA ASP A 43 -7.94 -7.21 7.83
C ASP A 43 -6.74 -8.11 8.19
N ASP A 44 -5.59 -7.88 7.56
CA ASP A 44 -4.31 -8.55 7.84
C ASP A 44 -3.55 -7.97 9.06
N LYS A 45 -4.23 -7.16 9.90
CA LYS A 45 -3.69 -6.48 11.10
C LYS A 45 -2.61 -5.42 10.84
N ALA A 46 -2.48 -4.95 9.59
CA ALA A 46 -1.62 -3.83 9.22
C ALA A 46 -2.44 -2.54 9.10
N LEU A 47 -2.48 -1.74 10.19
CA LEU A 47 -3.20 -0.46 10.20
C LEU A 47 -2.42 0.61 9.43
N VAL A 48 -2.85 0.91 8.19
CA VAL A 48 -2.25 1.98 7.39
C VAL A 48 -2.98 3.31 7.60
N ARG A 49 -2.27 4.33 8.09
CA ARG A 49 -2.84 5.65 8.44
C ARG A 49 -2.84 6.66 7.29
N HIS A 50 -1.97 6.47 6.30
CA HIS A 50 -1.77 7.40 5.19
C HIS A 50 -1.73 6.65 3.87
N LEU A 51 -2.56 7.07 2.90
CA LEU A 51 -2.67 6.47 1.56
C LEU A 51 -1.31 6.16 0.93
N PHE A 52 -0.44 7.18 0.88
CA PHE A 52 0.90 7.10 0.31
C PHE A 52 1.84 6.08 0.97
N ALA A 53 1.59 5.67 2.22
CA ALA A 53 2.43 4.67 2.88
C ALA A 53 2.32 3.29 2.20
N CYS A 54 1.14 2.95 1.68
CA CYS A 54 0.94 1.70 0.98
C CYS A 54 1.60 1.70 -0.42
N GLU A 55 1.68 2.87 -1.06
CA GLU A 55 2.45 3.05 -2.30
C GLU A 55 3.95 2.93 -2.04
N THR A 56 4.45 3.61 -1.00
CA THR A 56 5.87 3.59 -0.61
C THR A 56 6.33 2.18 -0.22
N MET A 57 5.50 1.46 0.54
CA MET A 57 5.79 0.09 0.95
C MET A 57 5.95 -0.85 -0.25
N GLY A 58 5.15 -0.68 -1.30
CA GLY A 58 5.26 -1.47 -2.53
C GLY A 58 6.55 -1.22 -3.32
N SER A 59 7.20 -0.08 -3.10
CA SER A 59 8.48 0.28 -3.74
C SER A 59 9.69 0.14 -2.80
N SER A 60 9.51 -0.35 -1.57
CA SER A 60 10.60 -0.47 -0.60
C SER A 60 11.46 -1.70 -0.88
N GLU A 61 12.77 -1.51 -1.04
CA GLU A 61 13.73 -2.60 -1.26
C GLU A 61 14.33 -3.13 0.05
N CYS A 62 14.37 -2.30 1.10
CA CYS A 62 14.92 -2.64 2.41
C CYS A 62 13.87 -2.44 3.52
N ILE A 63 13.83 -3.37 4.47
CA ILE A 63 13.00 -3.26 5.68
C ILE A 63 13.92 -3.25 6.90
N CYS A 64 14.03 -2.09 7.54
CA CYS A 64 14.74 -1.94 8.80
C CYS A 64 13.80 -2.33 9.95
N THR A 65 14.03 -3.50 10.54
CA THR A 65 13.22 -4.02 11.66
C THR A 65 14.02 -3.99 12.96
N ASP A 66 13.37 -3.60 14.07
CA ASP A 66 14.01 -3.67 15.38
C ASP A 66 14.13 -5.12 15.89
N LYS A 67 15.17 -5.38 16.67
CA LYS A 67 15.41 -6.74 17.18
C LYS A 67 14.40 -7.11 18.26
N MET A 68 14.33 -6.35 19.36
CA MET A 68 13.57 -6.72 20.55
C MET A 68 12.11 -6.29 20.44
N GLY A 69 11.18 -7.21 20.66
CA GLY A 69 9.75 -6.94 20.52
C GLY A 69 9.25 -6.95 19.07
N THR A 70 10.11 -7.16 18.07
CA THR A 70 9.70 -7.42 16.68
C THR A 70 10.26 -8.73 16.12
N LEU A 71 11.58 -8.89 15.97
CA LEU A 71 12.17 -10.16 15.49
C LEU A 71 12.20 -11.24 16.59
N ILE A 72 12.48 -10.82 17.83
CA ILE A 72 12.36 -11.68 19.00
C ILE A 72 11.25 -11.17 19.89
N THR A 73 10.50 -12.08 20.50
CA THR A 73 9.57 -11.72 21.56
C THR A 73 10.38 -11.10 22.71
N ASN A 74 9.82 -10.10 23.39
CA ASN A 74 10.46 -9.51 24.56
C ASN A 74 10.32 -10.43 25.80
N HIS A 75 10.56 -11.72 25.60
CA HIS A 75 10.48 -12.76 26.61
C HIS A 75 11.79 -13.54 26.57
N MET A 76 12.64 -13.32 27.58
CA MET A 76 13.90 -14.02 27.68
C MET A 76 13.68 -15.48 28.08
N VAL A 77 14.13 -16.40 27.24
CA VAL A 77 14.10 -17.85 27.49
C VAL A 77 15.54 -18.36 27.53
N VAL A 78 15.85 -19.17 28.53
CA VAL A 78 17.12 -19.90 28.59
C VAL A 78 17.03 -21.07 27.62
N ASP A 79 17.73 -20.98 26.49
CA ASP A 79 17.74 -22.02 25.45
C ASP A 79 18.67 -23.19 25.80
N LYS A 80 19.83 -22.90 26.41
CA LYS A 80 20.85 -23.91 26.72
C LYS A 80 21.50 -23.66 28.06
N ILE A 81 21.65 -24.73 28.83
CA ILE A 81 22.41 -24.74 30.08
C ILE A 81 23.58 -25.73 29.94
N GLY A 82 24.79 -25.19 29.91
CA GLY A 82 26.01 -25.99 29.84
C GLY A 82 26.56 -26.25 31.24
N PHE A 83 26.61 -27.52 31.65
CA PHE A 83 27.37 -27.94 32.83
C PHE A 83 28.67 -28.63 32.38
N LEU A 84 29.78 -28.29 33.02
CA LEU A 84 31.09 -28.89 32.71
C LEU A 84 31.04 -30.41 32.94
N GLY A 85 30.99 -31.18 31.85
CA GLY A 85 30.97 -32.65 31.88
C GLY A 85 29.60 -33.33 31.67
N LYS A 86 28.51 -32.59 31.45
CA LYS A 86 27.22 -33.18 31.04
C LYS A 86 26.69 -32.51 29.76
N LYS A 87 26.23 -33.33 28.81
CA LYS A 87 25.62 -32.87 27.56
C LYS A 87 24.40 -32.00 27.90
N SER A 88 24.33 -30.80 27.30
CA SER A 88 23.22 -29.85 27.48
C SER A 88 21.89 -30.57 27.25
N ILE A 89 20.94 -30.34 28.15
CA ILE A 89 19.52 -30.65 27.96
C ILE A 89 18.98 -29.65 26.94
#